data_AF-A0A937B479-F1
#
_entry.id   AF-A0A937B479-F1
#
_cell.length_a   1.000
_cell.length_b   1.000
_cell.length_c   1.000
_cell.angle_alpha   90.00
_cell.angle_beta   90.00
_cell.angle_gamma   90.00
#
_symmetry.space_group_name_H-M   'P 1'
#
loop_
_entity.id
_entity.type
_entity.pdbx_description
1 polymer ?
#
loop_
_entity_poly.entity_id
_entity_poly.type
_entity_poly.pdbx_seq_one_letter_code
_entity_poly.pdbx_strand_id
1 'polypeptide(L)'
;MTRSQLHAGLAFGTTLIVAAVASLLPPVPPASAESRAERICRGQGVTSNMDGYEYCLSQATRALEWGEPEIAYTMARVTADARDACLAYGMLPATSGYKACLERETHARRLLVFTDEPVYDRQIAQPD
;
A
#
# COMPACT_ATOMS: atom_id res chain seq x y z
N MET A 1 -19.98 39.90 -64.35
CA MET A 1 -19.69 38.52 -63.91
C MET A 1 -18.78 38.59 -62.69
N THR A 2 -19.35 38.49 -61.49
CA THR A 2 -18.62 38.55 -60.21
C THR A 2 -18.06 37.17 -59.86
N ARG A 3 -16.73 37.06 -59.75
CA ARG A 3 -16.01 35.83 -59.46
C ARG A 3 -15.85 35.68 -57.94
N SER A 4 -16.65 34.78 -57.37
CA SER A 4 -16.50 34.29 -55.99
C SER A 4 -15.22 33.45 -55.90
N GLN A 5 -14.35 33.71 -54.92
CA GLN A 5 -13.18 32.89 -54.64
C GLN A 5 -13.33 32.29 -53.25
N LEU A 6 -13.24 30.97 -53.24
CA LEU A 6 -13.54 30.06 -52.15
C LEU A 6 -12.51 30.21 -51.02
N HIS A 7 -12.99 30.29 -49.78
CA HIS A 7 -12.17 30.07 -48.59
C HIS A 7 -11.77 28.59 -48.54
N ALA A 8 -10.58 28.28 -49.04
CA ALA A 8 -9.96 26.98 -48.93
C ALA A 8 -8.87 27.02 -47.85
N GLY A 9 -9.00 26.12 -46.88
CA GLY A 9 -7.87 25.58 -46.13
C GLY A 9 -7.59 26.27 -44.81
N LEU A 10 -7.93 25.58 -43.71
CA LEU A 10 -7.01 25.23 -42.63
C LEU A 10 -7.79 24.43 -41.57
N ALA A 11 -8.03 23.16 -41.86
CA ALA A 11 -8.53 22.19 -40.90
C ALA A 11 -7.43 21.14 -40.65
N PHE A 12 -6.27 21.56 -40.14
CA PHE A 12 -5.17 20.66 -39.74
C PHE A 12 -4.45 21.19 -38.49
N GLY A 13 -5.20 21.54 -37.44
CA GLY A 13 -4.64 22.20 -36.25
C GLY A 13 -4.95 21.53 -34.90
N THR A 14 -5.63 20.38 -34.87
CA THR A 14 -6.18 19.85 -33.60
C THR A 14 -5.53 18.58 -33.07
N THR A 15 -4.74 17.85 -33.86
CA THR A 15 -4.13 16.58 -33.39
C THR A 15 -2.72 16.72 -32.80
N LEU A 16 -2.02 17.84 -33.03
CA LEU A 16 -0.66 18.06 -32.50
C LEU A 16 -0.62 18.56 -31.04
N ILE A 17 -1.75 19.02 -30.49
CA ILE A 17 -1.77 19.61 -29.14
C ILE A 17 -1.66 18.52 -28.05
N VAL A 18 -2.17 17.30 -28.29
CA VAL A 18 -2.19 16.25 -27.26
C VAL A 18 -0.80 15.72 -26.91
N ALA A 19 0.12 15.65 -27.89
CA ALA A 19 1.49 15.19 -27.64
C ALA A 19 2.33 16.23 -26.86
N ALA A 20 2.06 17.52 -27.04
CA ALA A 20 2.79 18.58 -26.35
C ALA A 20 2.45 18.67 -24.85
N VAL A 21 1.25 18.24 -24.45
CA VAL A 21 0.80 18.29 -23.04
C VAL A 21 1.44 17.18 -22.20
N ALA A 22 1.73 16.01 -22.77
CA ALA A 22 2.34 14.89 -22.04
C ALA A 22 3.76 15.22 -21.54
N SER A 23 4.51 16.05 -22.26
CA SER A 23 5.88 16.46 -21.91
C SER A 23 5.96 17.48 -20.77
N LEU A 24 4.82 18.11 -20.42
CA LEU A 24 4.73 19.11 -19.37
C LEU A 24 4.23 18.52 -18.03
N LEU A 25 3.87 17.24 -18.02
CA LEU A 25 3.50 16.57 -16.78
C LEU A 25 4.77 16.21 -16.01
N PRO A 26 4.87 16.55 -14.71
CA PRO A 26 5.95 16.05 -13.89
C PRO A 26 5.92 14.50 -13.90
N PRO A 27 7.07 13.82 -13.89
CA PRO A 27 7.10 12.37 -13.75
C PRO A 27 6.31 11.99 -12.50
N VAL A 28 5.41 11.01 -12.60
CA VAL A 28 4.69 10.48 -11.43
C VAL A 28 5.77 10.05 -10.44
N PRO A 29 5.89 10.68 -9.26
CA PRO A 29 6.91 10.30 -8.31
C PRO A 29 6.71 8.81 -7.96
N PRO A 30 7.79 8.06 -7.73
CA PRO A 30 7.65 6.69 -7.25
C PRO A 30 6.75 6.71 -6.03
N ALA A 31 5.75 5.83 -6.00
CA ALA A 31 4.79 5.75 -4.91
C ALA A 31 5.55 5.76 -3.58
N SER A 32 5.31 6.77 -2.74
CA SER A 32 5.97 6.91 -1.44
C SER A 32 5.80 5.63 -0.61
N ALA A 33 6.74 5.35 0.29
CA ALA A 33 6.64 4.21 1.21
C ALA A 33 5.27 4.19 1.92
N GLU A 34 4.79 5.36 2.35
CA GLU A 34 3.46 5.56 2.93
C GLU A 34 2.33 5.18 1.96
N SER A 35 2.31 5.72 0.73
CA SER A 35 1.26 5.38 -0.25
C SER A 35 1.24 3.88 -0.60
N ARG A 36 2.39 3.21 -0.55
CA ARG A 36 2.50 1.77 -0.75
C ARG A 36 2.03 1.01 0.49
N ALA A 37 2.37 1.46 1.70
CA ALA A 37 1.87 0.93 2.95
C ALA A 37 0.34 1.04 3.03
N GLU A 38 -0.26 2.16 2.64
CA GLU A 38 -1.72 2.32 2.57
C GLU A 38 -2.37 1.25 1.67
N ARG A 39 -1.79 0.97 0.50
CA ARG A 39 -2.29 -0.08 -0.39
C ARG A 39 -2.17 -1.46 0.24
N ILE A 40 -1.08 -1.73 0.95
CA ILE A 40 -0.86 -2.99 1.66
C ILE A 40 -1.90 -3.17 2.77
N CYS A 41 -2.09 -2.16 3.63
CA CYS A 41 -3.10 -2.17 4.69
C CYS A 41 -4.51 -2.38 4.14
N ARG A 42 -4.87 -1.61 3.09
CA ARG A 42 -6.16 -1.76 2.42
C ARG A 42 -6.35 -3.15 1.81
N GLY A 43 -5.29 -3.74 1.26
CA GLY A 43 -5.30 -5.11 0.74
C GLY A 43 -5.62 -6.16 1.80
N GLN A 44 -5.31 -5.89 3.07
CA GLN A 44 -5.69 -6.73 4.22
C GLN A 44 -7.03 -6.31 4.85
N GLY A 45 -7.77 -5.40 4.19
CA GLY A 45 -9.03 -4.87 4.68
C GLY A 45 -8.88 -3.92 5.87
N VAL A 46 -7.69 -3.38 6.13
CA VAL A 46 -7.44 -2.37 7.16
C VAL A 46 -7.52 -0.99 6.50
N THR A 47 -8.56 -0.23 6.80
CA THR A 47 -8.87 1.08 6.18
C THR A 47 -8.85 2.22 7.21
N SER A 48 -8.75 3.46 6.74
CA SER A 48 -8.56 4.67 7.57
C SER A 48 -9.63 4.94 8.63
N ASN A 49 -10.80 4.34 8.50
CA ASN A 49 -11.90 4.44 9.46
C ASN A 49 -11.89 3.33 10.53
N MET A 50 -10.90 2.44 10.53
CA MET A 50 -10.81 1.31 11.47
C MET A 50 -9.79 1.58 12.57
N ASP A 51 -10.07 1.07 13.77
CA ASP A 51 -9.04 0.92 14.79
C ASP A 51 -7.90 0.02 14.25
N GLY A 52 -6.65 0.39 14.52
CA GLY A 52 -5.47 -0.33 14.03
C GLY A 52 -4.92 0.16 12.69
N TYR A 53 -5.64 1.03 11.96
CA TYR A 53 -5.14 1.61 10.71
C TYR A 53 -3.78 2.30 10.88
N GLU A 54 -3.68 3.21 11.86
CA GLU A 54 -2.45 3.96 12.13
C GLU A 54 -1.28 3.03 12.47
N TYR A 55 -1.56 1.94 13.18
CA TYR A 55 -0.54 0.95 13.49
C TYR A 55 -0.06 0.24 12.22
N CYS A 56 -1.00 -0.25 11.40
CA CYS A 56 -0.67 -0.88 10.13
C CYS A 56 0.17 0.05 9.24
N LEU A 57 -0.30 1.29 9.06
CA LEU A 57 0.36 2.29 8.22
C LEU A 57 1.78 2.58 8.72
N SER A 58 1.93 2.82 10.02
CA SER A 58 3.22 3.08 10.67
C SER A 58 4.22 1.94 10.48
N GLN A 59 3.83 0.70 10.79
CA GLN A 59 4.74 -0.45 10.71
C GLN A 59 5.07 -0.80 9.26
N ALA A 60 4.09 -0.77 8.36
CA ALA A 60 4.30 -1.07 6.95
C ALA A 60 5.15 0.00 6.26
N THR A 61 4.96 1.28 6.60
CA THR A 61 5.81 2.37 6.07
C THR A 61 7.25 2.19 6.49
N ARG A 62 7.51 1.95 7.79
CA ARG A 62 8.87 1.73 8.29
C ARG A 62 9.55 0.52 7.64
N ALA A 63 8.83 -0.59 7.50
CA ALA A 63 9.34 -1.78 6.83
C ALA A 63 9.68 -1.51 5.35
N LEU A 64 8.85 -0.74 4.65
CA LEU A 64 9.12 -0.34 3.27
C LEU A 64 10.31 0.62 3.15
N GLU A 65 10.48 1.54 4.09
CA GLU A 65 11.64 2.43 4.17
C GLU A 65 12.94 1.65 4.40
N TRP A 66 12.88 0.52 5.09
CA TRP A 66 14.01 -0.41 5.28
C TRP A 66 14.20 -1.38 4.12
N GLY A 67 13.37 -1.31 3.08
CA GLY A 67 13.45 -2.22 1.94
C GLY A 67 12.95 -3.64 2.23
N GLU A 68 12.11 -3.80 3.25
CA GLU A 68 11.53 -5.08 3.69
C GLU A 68 10.03 -5.17 3.35
N PRO A 69 9.64 -5.33 2.07
CA PRO A 69 8.23 -5.36 1.67
C PRO A 69 7.48 -6.54 2.28
N GLU A 70 8.13 -7.70 2.45
CA GLU A 70 7.50 -8.89 3.05
C GLU A 70 7.11 -8.66 4.53
N ILE A 71 7.95 -7.93 5.28
CA ILE A 71 7.63 -7.52 6.65
C ILE A 71 6.46 -6.54 6.65
N ALA A 72 6.39 -5.61 5.68
CA ALA A 72 5.25 -4.70 5.55
C ALA A 72 3.92 -5.44 5.34
N TYR A 73 3.88 -6.45 4.47
CA TYR A 73 2.71 -7.32 4.30
C TYR A 73 2.38 -8.11 5.57
N THR A 74 3.40 -8.63 6.24
CA THR A 74 3.23 -9.38 7.48
C THR A 74 2.63 -8.52 8.59
N MET A 75 3.07 -7.27 8.75
CA MET A 75 2.52 -6.34 9.75
C MET A 75 1.06 -5.95 9.45
N ALA A 76 0.72 -5.79 8.16
CA ALA A 76 -0.67 -5.56 7.77
C ALA A 76 -1.56 -6.77 8.08
N ARG A 77 -1.08 -8.00 7.81
CA ARG A 77 -1.78 -9.23 8.16
C ARG A 77 -1.93 -9.39 9.68
N VAL A 78 -0.89 -9.11 10.47
CA VAL A 78 -0.96 -9.10 11.94
C VAL A 78 -2.09 -8.21 12.46
N THR A 79 -2.25 -7.03 11.85
CA THR A 79 -3.32 -6.09 12.23
C THR A 79 -4.71 -6.64 11.87
N ALA A 80 -4.86 -7.25 10.69
CA ALA A 80 -6.11 -7.89 10.27
C ALA A 80 -6.46 -9.11 11.13
N ASP A 81 -5.49 -9.97 11.43
CA ASP A 81 -5.70 -11.15 12.27
C ASP A 81 -6.08 -10.76 13.71
N ALA A 82 -5.46 -9.70 14.25
CA ALA A 82 -5.82 -9.16 15.56
C ALA A 82 -7.25 -8.63 15.58
N ARG A 83 -7.67 -7.91 14.53
CA ARG A 83 -9.04 -7.45 14.33
C ARG A 83 -10.02 -8.62 14.34
N ASP A 84 -9.74 -9.64 13.53
CA ASP A 84 -10.62 -10.79 13.35
C ASP A 84 -10.73 -11.61 14.65
N ALA A 85 -9.63 -11.75 15.41
CA ALA A 85 -9.65 -12.36 16.74
C ALA A 85 -10.55 -11.58 17.72
N CYS A 86 -10.44 -10.25 17.76
CA CYS A 86 -11.27 -9.44 18.65
C CYS A 86 -12.76 -9.52 18.30
N LEU A 87 -13.09 -9.53 17.01
CA LEU A 87 -14.46 -9.75 16.56
C LEU A 87 -14.97 -11.15 16.96
N ALA A 88 -14.12 -12.19 16.82
CA ALA A 88 -14.45 -13.55 17.25
C ALA A 88 -14.67 -13.67 18.76
N TYR A 89 -13.99 -12.85 19.58
CA TYR A 89 -14.24 -12.75 21.02
C TYR A 89 -15.52 -11.97 21.38
N GLY A 90 -16.28 -11.49 20.38
CA GLY A 90 -17.52 -10.73 20.59
C GLY A 90 -17.28 -9.26 20.95
N MET A 91 -16.05 -8.76 20.75
CA MET A 91 -15.76 -7.34 20.98
C MET A 91 -16.31 -6.50 19.83
N LEU A 92 -17.16 -5.54 20.14
CA LEU A 92 -17.75 -4.64 19.15
C LEU A 92 -16.79 -3.50 18.77
N PRO A 93 -16.60 -3.19 17.47
CA PRO A 93 -15.80 -2.05 17.03
C PRO A 93 -16.19 -0.73 17.70
N ALA A 94 -15.26 0.23 17.75
CA ALA A 94 -15.45 1.54 18.37
C ALA A 94 -15.81 1.51 19.88
N THR A 95 -15.53 0.39 20.57
CA THR A 95 -15.61 0.30 22.03
C THR A 95 -14.20 0.29 22.65
N SER A 96 -14.10 0.72 23.91
CA SER A 96 -12.83 0.65 24.65
C SER A 96 -12.33 -0.79 24.80
N GLY A 97 -13.24 -1.75 24.98
CA GLY A 97 -12.92 -3.18 25.06
C GLY A 97 -12.29 -3.72 23.78
N TYR A 98 -12.84 -3.32 22.63
CA TYR A 98 -12.29 -3.69 21.32
C TYR A 98 -10.92 -3.07 21.08
N LYS A 99 -10.74 -1.77 21.37
CA LYS A 99 -9.42 -1.11 21.24
C LYS A 99 -8.35 -1.80 22.07
N ALA A 100 -8.68 -2.12 23.33
CA ALA A 100 -7.75 -2.81 24.23
C ALA A 100 -7.47 -4.26 23.78
N CYS A 101 -8.46 -4.94 23.21
CA CYS A 101 -8.26 -6.25 22.60
C CYS A 101 -7.30 -6.15 21.41
N LEU A 102 -7.54 -5.21 20.50
CA LEU A 102 -6.75 -5.04 19.29
C LEU A 102 -5.29 -4.74 19.62
N GLU A 103 -5.04 -3.86 20.59
CA GLU A 103 -3.69 -3.55 21.07
C GLU A 103 -2.97 -4.81 21.60
N ARG A 104 -3.64 -5.60 22.44
CA ARG A 104 -3.07 -6.84 23.00
C ARG A 104 -2.80 -7.88 21.92
N GLU A 105 -3.75 -8.16 21.05
CA GLU A 105 -3.62 -9.15 19.97
C GLU A 105 -2.53 -8.75 18.98
N THR A 106 -2.51 -7.49 18.56
CA THR A 106 -1.48 -6.97 17.65
C THR A 106 -0.10 -7.06 18.31
N HIS A 107 0.01 -6.70 19.60
CA HIS A 107 1.26 -6.83 20.35
C HIS A 107 1.73 -8.28 20.52
N ALA A 108 0.82 -9.21 20.81
CA ALA A 108 1.18 -10.62 20.94
C ALA A 108 1.66 -11.20 19.60
N ARG A 109 0.93 -10.91 18.51
CA ARG A 109 1.20 -11.46 17.19
C ARG A 109 2.45 -10.89 16.55
N ARG A 110 2.75 -9.60 16.73
CA ARG A 110 3.98 -9.00 16.19
C ARG A 110 5.25 -9.63 16.78
N LEU A 111 5.19 -10.17 18.00
CA LEU A 111 6.34 -10.84 18.62
C LEU A 111 6.71 -12.11 17.85
N LEU A 112 5.73 -12.74 17.20
CA LEU A 112 5.93 -13.96 16.42
C LEU A 112 6.50 -13.69 15.01
N VAL A 113 6.46 -12.45 14.54
CA VAL A 113 6.97 -12.08 13.20
C VAL A 113 8.49 -12.24 13.10
N PHE A 114 9.19 -12.16 14.24
CA PHE A 114 10.66 -12.21 14.29
C PHE A 114 11.20 -13.48 14.97
N THR A 115 10.33 -14.48 15.23
CA THR A 115 10.74 -15.72 15.91
C THR A 115 11.03 -16.88 14.95
N ASP A 116 10.90 -16.70 13.64
CA ASP A 116 11.40 -17.70 12.69
C ASP A 116 12.93 -17.80 12.83
N GLU A 117 13.39 -19.03 13.06
CA GLU A 117 14.79 -19.42 13.31
C GLU A 117 15.74 -18.87 12.23
N PRO A 118 17.03 -18.62 12.56
CA PRO A 118 18.02 -18.30 11.54
C PRO A 118 18.01 -19.39 10.46
N VAL A 119 17.73 -18.99 9.21
CA VAL A 119 17.95 -19.82 8.04
C VAL A 119 19.46 -20.05 7.96
N TYR A 120 19.95 -21.14 8.58
CA TYR A 120 21.29 -21.63 8.32
C TYR A 120 21.31 -22.09 6.86
N ASP A 121 22.00 -21.31 6.03
CA ASP A 121 22.09 -21.51 4.61
C ASP A 121 22.39 -22.96 4.26
N ARG A 122 21.68 -23.43 3.24
CA ARG A 122 21.79 -24.74 2.58
C ARG A 122 23.14 -24.93 1.85
N GLN A 123 24.20 -24.22 2.26
CA GLN A 123 25.53 -24.17 1.63
C GLN A 123 26.49 -25.28 2.07
N ILE A 124 26.11 -26.14 3.02
CA ILE A 124 26.99 -27.24 3.50
C ILE A 124 26.79 -28.55 2.70
N ALA A 125 26.08 -28.52 1.57
CA ALA A 125 25.75 -29.71 0.78
C ALA A 125 26.20 -29.64 -0.68
N GLN A 126 27.43 -29.17 -0.96
CA GLN A 126 28.16 -29.60 -2.15
C GLN A 126 29.65 -29.76 -1.82
N PRO A 127 30.15 -31.01 -1.71
CA PRO A 127 31.57 -31.30 -1.91
C PRO A 127 31.85 -31.41 -3.42
N ASP A 128 32.92 -30.75 -3.87
CA ASP A 128 33.53 -30.91 -5.19
C ASP A 128 33.96 -32.36 -5.47
#